data_AF-A0A504XK73-F1
#
_entry.id   AF-A0A504XK73-F1
#
_cell.length_a   1.000
_cell.length_b   1.000
_cell.length_c   1.000
_cell.angle_alpha   90.00
_cell.angle_beta   90.00
_cell.angle_gamma   90.00
#
_symmetry.space_group_name_H-M   'P 1'
#
loop_
_entity.id
_entity.type
_entity.pdbx_description
1 polymer ?
#
loop_
_entity_poly.entity_id
_entity_poly.type
_entity_poly.pdbx_seq_one_letter_code
_entity_poly.pdbx_strand_id
1 'polypeptide(L)'
;MARRICLLSKLFLIDKVTLDDVHFFSFNALFEVDDEGFHFVGYFSKEWMSSSSCVNTLSCVMVLPPFRSKGYGSFLVRLSYEIARLEGMVGTPERPLSKSGNALFRKVWREEVLLAVFALSEQGSPVTLGELSKVSSLIVEDVLVALQDLNVLFSVGKQGPLLVVNASEKLELLKRRLAAEKLYWTSAPS
;
A
#
# COMPACT_ATOMS: atom_id res chain seq x y z
N MET A 1 -11.63 6.80 20.80
CA MET A 1 -12.02 5.85 19.72
C MET A 1 -10.91 4.86 19.40
N ALA A 2 -9.68 5.32 19.14
CA ALA A 2 -8.53 4.47 18.78
C ALA A 2 -8.24 3.29 19.73
N ARG A 3 -8.35 3.48 21.06
CA ARG A 3 -8.19 2.38 22.04
C ARG A 3 -9.17 1.21 21.81
N ARG A 4 -10.41 1.49 21.40
CA ARG A 4 -11.41 0.44 21.08
C ARG A 4 -11.03 -0.33 19.81
N ILE A 5 -10.56 0.38 18.78
CA ILE A 5 -10.06 -0.23 17.54
C ILE A 5 -8.87 -1.14 17.86
N CYS A 6 -7.92 -0.69 18.69
CA CYS A 6 -6.77 -1.49 19.07
C CYS A 6 -7.15 -2.75 19.85
N LEU A 7 -8.08 -2.66 20.82
CA LEU A 7 -8.60 -3.80 21.56
C LEU A 7 -9.25 -4.83 20.62
N LEU A 8 -10.13 -4.37 19.72
CA LEU A 8 -10.76 -5.22 18.70
C LEU A 8 -9.71 -5.88 17.79
N SER A 9 -8.68 -5.12 17.40
CA SER A 9 -7.61 -5.62 16.53
C SER A 9 -6.76 -6.70 17.17
N LYS A 10 -6.50 -6.62 18.47
CA LYS A 10 -5.69 -7.60 19.19
C LYS A 10 -6.29 -9.01 19.14
N LEU A 11 -7.60 -9.12 18.95
CA LEU A 11 -8.30 -10.40 18.74
C LEU A 11 -7.90 -11.09 17.42
N PHE A 12 -7.41 -10.32 16.43
CA PHE A 12 -7.12 -10.81 15.09
C PHE A 12 -5.65 -10.61 14.65
N LEU A 13 -4.90 -9.78 15.37
CA LEU A 13 -3.48 -9.50 15.16
C LEU A 13 -2.69 -9.95 16.39
N ILE A 14 -2.15 -11.16 16.33
CA ILE A 14 -1.44 -11.83 17.44
C ILE A 14 -0.28 -10.96 17.94
N ASP A 15 0.50 -10.41 17.00
CA ASP A 15 1.74 -9.66 17.29
C ASP A 15 1.51 -8.19 17.69
N LYS A 16 0.26 -7.71 17.78
CA LYS A 16 -0.01 -6.31 18.13
C LYS A 16 0.40 -6.01 19.58
N VAL A 17 1.38 -5.15 19.81
CA VAL A 17 2.09 -5.08 21.10
C VAL A 17 1.28 -4.38 22.22
N THR A 18 0.73 -3.17 22.10
CA THR A 18 0.08 -2.50 23.26
C THR A 18 -0.90 -1.36 22.93
N LEU A 19 -1.61 -0.85 23.96
CA LEU A 19 -2.66 0.19 23.93
C LEU A 19 -2.21 1.56 24.47
N ASP A 20 -0.99 1.67 24.99
CA ASP A 20 -0.55 2.82 25.77
C ASP A 20 0.05 3.93 24.88
N ASP A 21 0.57 3.58 23.70
CA ASP A 21 1.18 4.50 22.74
C ASP A 21 0.24 4.97 21.62
N VAL A 22 -1.07 4.80 21.80
CA VAL A 22 -2.10 5.08 20.77
C VAL A 22 -2.08 6.54 20.30
N HIS A 23 -1.57 7.46 21.12
CA HIS A 23 -1.45 8.88 20.80
C HIS A 23 -0.42 9.20 19.71
N PHE A 24 0.53 8.30 19.44
CA PHE A 24 1.52 8.47 18.38
C PHE A 24 1.05 8.00 17.01
N PHE A 25 -0.19 7.49 16.90
CA PHE A 25 -0.70 6.93 15.66
C PHE A 25 -1.99 7.63 15.21
N SER A 26 -2.03 7.93 13.91
CA SER A 26 -3.28 8.14 13.18
C SER A 26 -3.95 6.80 12.89
N PHE A 27 -5.28 6.77 12.90
CA PHE A 27 -6.09 5.60 12.57
C PHE A 27 -7.02 5.94 11.41
N ASN A 28 -6.77 5.32 10.27
CA ASN A 28 -7.55 5.51 9.05
C ASN A 28 -8.56 4.36 8.94
N ALA A 29 -9.80 4.63 9.36
CA ALA A 29 -10.87 3.64 9.43
C ALA A 29 -11.69 3.62 8.14
N LEU A 30 -11.97 2.40 7.66
CA LEU A 30 -12.81 2.15 6.49
C LEU A 30 -14.19 1.67 6.94
N PHE A 31 -15.21 2.23 6.29
CA PHE A 31 -16.61 1.89 6.52
C PHE A 31 -17.30 1.54 5.19
N GLU A 32 -18.15 0.52 5.20
CA GLU A 32 -19.23 0.38 4.21
C GLU A 32 -20.36 1.32 4.63
N VAL A 33 -20.98 2.01 3.67
CA VAL A 33 -22.07 2.96 3.91
C VAL A 33 -23.30 2.49 3.16
N ASP A 34 -24.40 2.34 3.88
CA ASP A 34 -25.72 2.00 3.34
C ASP A 34 -26.82 2.82 4.04
N ASP A 35 -28.08 2.47 3.77
CA ASP A 35 -29.25 3.17 4.34
C ASP A 35 -29.36 3.04 5.87
N GLU A 36 -28.68 2.06 6.49
CA GLU A 36 -28.65 1.84 7.93
C GLU A 36 -27.49 2.56 8.63
N GLY A 37 -26.50 3.06 7.87
CA GLY A 37 -25.45 3.95 8.35
C GLY A 37 -24.03 3.50 7.99
N PHE A 38 -23.12 3.62 8.95
CA PHE A 38 -21.67 3.39 8.75
C PHE A 38 -21.23 2.08 9.41
N HIS A 39 -20.81 1.12 8.61
CA HIS A 39 -20.40 -0.21 9.07
C HIS A 39 -18.88 -0.34 9.05
N PHE A 40 -18.26 -0.43 10.22
CA PHE A 40 -16.80 -0.55 10.32
C PHE A 40 -16.31 -1.84 9.66
N VAL A 41 -15.42 -1.71 8.68
CA VAL A 41 -14.85 -2.82 7.91
C VAL A 41 -13.45 -3.18 8.40
N GLY A 42 -12.65 -2.16 8.70
CA GLY A 42 -11.23 -2.32 8.96
C GLY A 42 -10.53 -0.98 9.09
N TYR A 43 -9.22 -1.01 9.26
CA TYR A 43 -8.40 0.20 9.35
C TYR A 43 -6.95 -0.10 8.99
N PHE A 44 -6.18 0.96 8.78
CA PHE A 44 -4.75 0.93 9.04
C PHE A 44 -4.34 2.05 10.01
N SER A 45 -3.25 1.85 10.75
CA SER A 45 -2.62 2.91 11.55
C SER A 45 -1.32 3.36 10.93
N LYS A 46 -1.00 4.65 11.07
CA LYS A 46 0.26 5.27 10.61
C LYS A 46 0.78 6.19 11.71
N GLU A 47 2.08 6.17 11.96
CA GLU A 47 2.71 7.08 12.93
C GLU A 47 2.41 8.55 12.58
N TRP A 48 2.01 9.33 13.58
CA TRP A 48 1.60 10.73 13.44
C TRP A 48 2.80 11.65 13.18
N MET A 49 3.95 11.38 13.79
CA MET A 49 5.20 12.10 13.62
C MET A 49 6.28 11.12 13.19
N SER A 50 6.31 10.79 11.90
CA SER A 50 7.45 10.07 11.34
C SER A 50 8.68 10.99 11.46
N SER A 51 9.73 10.56 12.16
CA SER A 51 11.04 11.18 12.01
C SER A 51 11.43 11.18 10.53
N SER A 52 12.33 12.06 10.11
CA SER A 52 12.86 12.10 8.73
C SER A 52 13.49 10.77 8.26
N SER A 53 13.65 9.79 9.15
CA SER A 53 14.13 8.43 8.88
C SER A 53 13.04 7.35 8.81
N CYS A 54 11.79 7.64 9.21
CA CYS A 54 10.70 6.66 9.17
C CYS A 54 9.96 6.73 7.84
N VAL A 55 10.12 5.70 7.01
CA VAL A 55 9.48 5.57 5.68
C VAL A 55 8.25 4.65 5.72
N ASN A 56 7.71 4.38 6.91
CA ASN A 56 6.60 3.45 7.05
C ASN A 56 5.29 4.09 6.56
N THR A 57 4.64 3.48 5.55
CA THR A 57 3.32 3.96 5.08
C THR A 57 2.21 3.58 6.05
N LEU A 58 2.40 2.48 6.79
CA LEU A 58 1.52 2.03 7.86
C LEU A 58 2.27 1.14 8.86
N SER A 59 1.70 1.04 10.06
CA SER A 59 2.17 0.23 11.18
C SER A 59 1.33 -1.02 11.42
N CYS A 60 0.01 -0.90 11.28
CA CYS A 60 -0.91 -2.04 11.37
C CYS A 60 -1.98 -1.90 10.30
N VAL A 61 -2.44 -3.02 9.75
CA VAL A 61 -3.62 -3.10 8.89
C VAL A 61 -4.47 -4.28 9.31
N MET A 62 -5.78 -4.07 9.40
CA MET A 62 -6.73 -5.10 9.81
C MET A 62 -8.04 -4.94 9.05
N VAL A 63 -8.56 -6.06 8.55
CA VAL A 63 -9.92 -6.19 8.03
C VAL A 63 -10.65 -7.21 8.88
N LEU A 64 -11.85 -6.83 9.33
CA LEU A 64 -12.71 -7.68 10.14
C LEU A 64 -13.04 -8.98 9.38
N PRO A 65 -13.08 -10.14 10.06
CA PRO A 65 -13.29 -11.43 9.39
C PRO A 65 -14.45 -11.49 8.38
N PRO A 66 -15.65 -10.93 8.65
CA PRO A 66 -16.78 -10.98 7.71
C PRO A 66 -16.56 -10.19 6.41
N PHE A 67 -15.61 -9.25 6.40
CA PHE A 67 -15.32 -8.40 5.25
C PHE A 67 -14.04 -8.82 4.51
N ARG A 68 -13.38 -9.92 4.93
CA ARG A 68 -12.19 -10.43 4.24
C ARG A 68 -12.55 -10.97 2.86
N SER A 69 -11.53 -11.08 2.00
CA SER A 69 -11.66 -11.55 0.62
C SER A 69 -12.53 -10.70 -0.32
N LYS A 70 -13.02 -9.53 0.14
CA LYS A 70 -13.75 -8.54 -0.67
C LYS A 70 -12.86 -7.44 -1.28
N GLY A 71 -11.55 -7.52 -1.12
CA GLY A 71 -10.58 -6.53 -1.64
C GLY A 71 -10.23 -5.39 -0.69
N TYR A 72 -10.89 -5.26 0.47
CA TYR A 72 -10.64 -4.17 1.42
C TYR A 72 -9.22 -4.10 1.97
N GLY A 73 -8.54 -5.24 2.14
CA GLY A 73 -7.13 -5.24 2.53
C GLY A 73 -6.25 -4.55 1.50
N SER A 74 -6.47 -4.86 0.22
CA SER A 74 -5.72 -4.23 -0.89
C SER A 74 -6.06 -2.75 -1.01
N PHE A 75 -7.33 -2.38 -0.79
CA PHE A 75 -7.77 -0.99 -0.76
C PHE A 75 -7.04 -0.20 0.34
N LEU A 76 -7.02 -0.70 1.59
CA LEU A 76 -6.38 -0.02 2.72
C LEU A 76 -4.87 0.16 2.49
N VAL A 77 -4.19 -0.86 1.95
CA VAL A 77 -2.76 -0.78 1.62
C VAL A 77 -2.52 0.21 0.49
N ARG A 78 -3.33 0.21 -0.56
CA ARG A 78 -3.21 1.22 -1.63
C ARG A 78 -3.41 2.63 -1.09
N LEU A 79 -4.35 2.80 -0.16
CA LEU A 79 -4.66 4.11 0.40
C LEU A 79 -3.48 4.63 1.22
N SER A 80 -2.78 3.77 1.97
CA SER A 80 -1.58 4.18 2.70
C SER A 80 -0.46 4.64 1.75
N TYR A 81 -0.31 3.98 0.60
CA TYR A 81 0.64 4.40 -0.44
C TYR A 81 0.21 5.68 -1.17
N GLU A 82 -1.09 5.89 -1.40
CA GLU A 82 -1.58 7.15 -1.98
C GLU A 82 -1.34 8.34 -1.06
N ILE A 83 -1.58 8.15 0.25
CA ILE A 83 -1.26 9.14 1.28
C ILE A 83 0.24 9.45 1.28
N ALA A 84 1.08 8.41 1.27
CA ALA A 84 2.54 8.55 1.16
C ALA A 84 2.93 9.35 -0.10
N ARG A 85 2.28 9.09 -1.24
CA ARG A 85 2.50 9.85 -2.49
C ARG A 85 2.16 11.33 -2.34
N LEU A 86 1.02 11.65 -1.72
CA LEU A 86 0.60 13.03 -1.46
C LEU A 86 1.55 13.75 -0.49
N GLU A 87 2.16 13.01 0.44
CA GLU A 87 3.21 13.50 1.34
C GLU A 87 4.60 13.58 0.68
N GLY A 88 4.72 13.20 -0.60
CA GLY A 88 5.99 13.25 -1.34
C GLY A 88 7.00 12.19 -0.89
N MET A 89 6.55 11.13 -0.21
CA MET A 89 7.40 10.06 0.30
C MET A 89 7.24 8.77 -0.51
N VAL A 90 8.33 8.02 -0.61
CA VAL A 90 8.29 6.58 -0.93
C VAL A 90 8.28 5.81 0.38
N GLY A 91 7.62 4.66 0.44
CA GLY A 91 7.53 3.94 1.69
C GLY A 91 7.42 2.43 1.61
N THR A 92 7.36 1.82 2.79
CA THR A 92 7.27 0.37 3.04
C THR A 92 6.34 0.16 4.23
N PRO A 93 5.75 -1.02 4.45
CA PRO A 93 5.08 -1.28 5.72
C PRO A 93 6.07 -1.53 6.86
N GLU A 94 5.63 -1.28 8.09
CA GLU A 94 6.37 -1.70 9.28
C GLU A 94 6.58 -3.22 9.29
N ARG A 95 7.77 -3.64 9.75
CA ARG A 95 8.21 -5.04 9.79
C ARG A 95 8.43 -5.48 11.25
N PRO A 96 8.22 -6.77 11.57
CA PRO A 96 7.88 -7.88 10.67
C PRO A 96 6.41 -7.92 10.24
N LEU A 97 6.15 -8.44 9.03
CA LEU A 97 4.79 -8.67 8.53
C LEU A 97 4.27 -10.05 8.97
N SER A 98 2.96 -10.13 9.26
CA SER A 98 2.27 -11.41 9.40
C SER A 98 2.24 -12.17 8.07
N LYS A 99 2.00 -13.50 8.09
CA LYS A 99 1.91 -14.31 6.87
C LYS A 99 0.88 -13.78 5.88
N SER A 100 -0.31 -13.42 6.37
CA SER A 100 -1.38 -12.83 5.55
C SER A 100 -1.03 -11.42 5.09
N GLY A 101 -0.35 -10.62 5.93
CA GLY A 101 0.18 -9.32 5.56
C GLY A 101 1.18 -9.43 4.41
N ASN A 102 2.15 -10.35 4.49
CA ASN A 102 3.15 -10.54 3.44
C ASN A 102 2.51 -10.88 2.09
N ALA A 103 1.55 -11.80 2.07
CA ALA A 103 0.80 -12.15 0.86
C ALA A 103 0.02 -10.95 0.30
N LEU A 104 -0.59 -10.15 1.18
CA LEU A 104 -1.33 -8.94 0.80
C LEU A 104 -0.42 -7.88 0.18
N PHE A 105 0.70 -7.55 0.84
CA PHE A 105 1.65 -6.55 0.36
C PHE A 105 2.29 -6.96 -0.96
N ARG A 106 2.80 -8.20 -1.07
CA ARG A 106 3.35 -8.72 -2.33
C ARG A 106 2.37 -8.61 -3.49
N LYS A 107 1.09 -8.90 -3.25
CA LYS A 107 0.05 -8.70 -4.26
C LYS A 107 -0.04 -7.24 -4.70
N VAL A 108 -0.18 -6.31 -3.75
CA VAL A 108 -0.31 -4.88 -4.08
C VAL A 108 0.94 -4.36 -4.78
N TRP A 109 2.14 -4.70 -4.30
CA TRP A 109 3.39 -4.25 -4.92
C TRP A 109 3.53 -4.70 -6.37
N ARG A 110 3.19 -5.95 -6.69
CA ARG A 110 3.16 -6.41 -8.10
C ARG A 110 2.21 -5.57 -8.94
N GLU A 111 0.99 -5.37 -8.46
CA GLU A 111 -0.03 -4.59 -9.17
C GLU A 111 0.43 -3.13 -9.38
N GLU A 112 1.02 -2.47 -8.37
CA GLU A 112 1.51 -1.08 -8.47
C GLU A 112 2.76 -0.96 -9.37
N VAL A 113 3.69 -1.92 -9.31
CA VAL A 113 4.87 -1.93 -10.20
C VAL A 113 4.47 -2.13 -11.66
N LEU A 114 3.51 -3.02 -11.94
CA LEU A 114 2.98 -3.18 -13.30
C LEU A 114 2.33 -1.89 -13.82
N LEU A 115 1.53 -1.23 -12.99
CA LEU A 115 0.94 0.07 -13.33
C LEU A 115 2.02 1.14 -13.60
N ALA A 116 3.08 1.16 -12.80
CA ALA A 116 4.21 2.08 -13.01
C ALA A 116 4.95 1.80 -14.33
N VAL A 117 5.19 0.52 -14.68
CA VAL A 117 5.77 0.12 -15.96
C VAL A 117 4.90 0.62 -17.13
N PHE A 118 3.59 0.40 -17.06
CA PHE A 118 2.67 0.87 -18.11
C PHE A 118 2.69 2.39 -18.26
N ALA A 119 2.68 3.13 -17.15
CA ALA A 119 2.71 4.59 -17.17
C ALA A 119 4.00 5.13 -17.79
N LEU A 120 5.16 4.59 -17.39
CA LEU A 120 6.46 5.00 -17.93
C LEU A 120 6.59 4.67 -19.42
N SER A 121 6.09 3.49 -19.83
CA SER A 121 6.08 3.07 -21.23
C SER A 121 5.22 3.99 -22.10
N GLU A 122 4.06 4.44 -21.62
CA GLU A 122 3.20 5.39 -22.35
C GLU A 122 3.82 6.77 -22.48
N GLN A 123 4.62 7.19 -21.48
CA GLN A 123 5.36 8.44 -21.49
C GLN A 123 6.66 8.37 -22.31
N GLY A 124 7.03 7.20 -22.83
CA GLY A 124 8.33 6.98 -23.49
C GLY A 124 9.53 7.18 -22.57
N SER A 125 9.33 7.11 -21.25
CA SER A 125 10.37 7.29 -20.24
C SER A 125 11.11 5.98 -19.98
N PRO A 126 12.41 6.03 -19.64
CA PRO A 126 13.18 4.82 -19.35
C PRO A 126 12.65 4.15 -18.08
N VAL A 127 12.42 2.84 -18.16
CA VAL A 127 11.98 2.04 -17.01
C VAL A 127 13.19 1.67 -16.15
N THR A 128 13.49 2.52 -15.18
CA THR A 128 14.56 2.30 -14.19
C THR A 128 13.98 1.97 -12.82
N LEU A 129 14.78 1.38 -11.92
CA LEU A 129 14.34 1.11 -10.54
C LEU A 129 13.94 2.39 -9.79
N GLY A 130 14.65 3.49 -10.04
CA GLY A 130 14.35 4.79 -9.43
C GLY A 130 13.01 5.37 -9.90
N GLU A 131 12.74 5.30 -11.22
CA GLU A 131 11.46 5.76 -11.76
C GLU A 131 10.29 4.87 -11.31
N LEU A 132 10.49 3.54 -11.26
CA LEU A 132 9.50 2.62 -10.72
C LEU A 132 9.19 2.91 -9.24
N SER A 133 10.21 3.13 -8.42
CA SER A 133 10.07 3.51 -7.01
C SER A 133 9.27 4.81 -6.86
N LYS A 134 9.62 5.84 -7.64
CA LYS A 134 8.96 7.14 -7.62
C LYS A 134 7.49 7.07 -8.05
N VAL A 135 7.19 6.38 -9.15
CA VAL A 135 5.82 6.29 -9.70
C VAL A 135 4.92 5.40 -8.84
N SER A 136 5.46 4.30 -8.29
CA SER A 136 4.69 3.39 -7.45
C SER A 136 4.63 3.79 -5.96
N SER A 137 5.45 4.76 -5.53
CA SER A 137 5.62 5.16 -4.13
C SER A 137 6.16 4.05 -3.22
N LEU A 138 6.81 3.04 -3.80
CA LEU A 138 7.49 1.95 -3.12
C LEU A 138 8.97 2.26 -2.95
N ILE A 139 9.58 1.80 -1.86
CA ILE A 139 11.05 1.75 -1.78
C ILE A 139 11.61 0.79 -2.84
N VAL A 140 12.87 1.00 -3.25
CA VAL A 140 13.51 0.21 -4.31
C VAL A 140 13.55 -1.28 -3.97
N GLU A 141 13.72 -1.61 -2.68
CA GLU A 141 13.76 -2.98 -2.19
C GLU A 141 12.43 -3.71 -2.44
N ASP A 142 11.30 -3.05 -2.20
CA ASP A 142 9.98 -3.63 -2.42
C ASP A 142 9.64 -3.71 -3.92
N VAL A 143 10.15 -2.76 -4.73
CA VAL A 143 10.10 -2.85 -6.20
C VAL A 143 10.87 -4.08 -6.69
N LEU A 144 12.07 -4.32 -6.18
CA LEU A 144 12.87 -5.50 -6.55
C LEU A 144 12.14 -6.81 -6.20
N VAL A 145 11.55 -6.89 -5.00
CA VAL A 145 10.74 -8.04 -4.60
C VAL A 145 9.56 -8.25 -5.55
N ALA A 146 8.86 -7.17 -5.94
CA ALA A 146 7.74 -7.25 -6.86
C ALA A 146 8.17 -7.72 -8.26
N LEU A 147 9.28 -7.19 -8.79
CA LEU A 147 9.84 -7.60 -10.08
C LEU A 147 10.28 -9.06 -10.07
N GLN A 148 10.87 -9.53 -8.97
CA GLN A 148 11.21 -10.94 -8.77
C GLN A 148 9.96 -11.83 -8.77
N ASP A 149 8.90 -11.45 -8.05
CA ASP A 149 7.65 -12.21 -8.02
C ASP A 149 6.92 -12.21 -9.37
N LEU A 150 7.18 -11.21 -10.22
CA LEU A 150 6.68 -11.12 -11.60
C LEU A 150 7.54 -11.92 -12.59
N ASN A 151 8.61 -12.58 -12.14
CA ASN A 151 9.59 -13.28 -12.98
C ASN A 151 10.19 -12.41 -14.08
N VAL A 152 10.42 -11.13 -13.78
CA VAL A 152 11.02 -10.19 -14.73
C VAL A 152 12.50 -10.54 -14.92
N LEU A 153 12.88 -10.87 -16.15
CA LEU A 153 14.26 -11.18 -16.51
C LEU A 153 15.03 -9.90 -16.83
N PHE A 154 16.04 -9.59 -16.03
CA PHE A 154 17.00 -8.53 -16.36
C PHE A 154 18.07 -9.11 -17.30
N SER A 155 18.10 -8.66 -18.55
CA SER A 155 19.23 -8.93 -19.43
C SER A 155 20.23 -7.78 -19.36
N VAL A 156 21.48 -8.09 -19.02
CA VAL A 156 22.61 -7.15 -19.08
C VAL A 156 23.19 -7.21 -20.50
N GLY A 157 22.42 -6.74 -21.48
CA GLY A 157 22.84 -6.61 -22.88
C GLY A 157 23.12 -5.15 -23.27
N LYS A 158 23.58 -4.92 -24.51
CA LYS A 158 23.66 -3.55 -25.10
C LYS A 158 22.28 -2.89 -25.25
N GLN A 159 21.22 -3.68 -25.17
CA GLN A 159 19.84 -3.25 -25.08
C GLN A 159 19.44 -3.40 -23.62
N GLY A 160 18.84 -2.36 -23.03
CA GLY A 160 18.46 -2.33 -21.61
C GLY A 160 17.50 -3.47 -21.20
N PRO A 161 17.12 -3.55 -19.91
CA PRO A 161 16.28 -4.63 -19.41
C PRO A 161 14.96 -4.73 -20.18
N LEU A 162 14.62 -5.93 -20.68
CA LEU A 162 13.37 -6.19 -21.38
C LEU A 162 12.30 -6.66 -20.39
N LEU A 163 11.34 -5.78 -20.10
CA LEU A 163 10.14 -6.11 -19.35
C LEU A 163 9.03 -6.52 -20.33
N VAL A 164 8.73 -7.82 -20.42
CA VAL A 164 7.56 -8.29 -21.16
C VAL A 164 6.39 -8.39 -20.20
N VAL A 165 5.42 -7.49 -20.37
CA VAL A 165 4.20 -7.47 -19.55
C VAL A 165 3.00 -7.76 -20.45
N ASN A 166 2.08 -8.59 -19.97
CA ASN A 166 0.84 -8.84 -20.69
C ASN A 166 -0.06 -7.59 -20.65
N ALA A 167 -0.24 -6.95 -21.81
CA ALA A 167 -1.04 -5.74 -21.93
C ALA A 167 -2.52 -5.95 -21.53
N SER A 168 -3.05 -7.18 -21.58
CA SER A 168 -4.44 -7.45 -21.20
C SER A 168 -4.69 -7.27 -19.69
N GLU A 169 -3.66 -7.41 -18.85
CA GLU A 169 -3.78 -7.21 -17.40
C GLU A 169 -3.99 -5.73 -17.04
N LYS A 170 -3.53 -4.82 -17.90
CA LYS A 170 -3.59 -3.38 -17.66
C LYS A 170 -5.00 -2.90 -17.34
N LEU A 171 -5.99 -3.31 -18.13
CA LEU A 171 -7.37 -2.84 -17.97
C LEU A 171 -7.98 -3.30 -16.64
N GLU A 172 -7.71 -4.54 -16.23
CA GLU A 172 -8.18 -5.09 -14.96
C GLU A 172 -7.50 -4.43 -13.75
N LEU A 173 -6.22 -4.09 -13.88
CA LEU A 173 -5.49 -3.36 -12.84
C LEU A 173 -6.01 -1.93 -12.70
N LEU A 174 -6.29 -1.24 -13.81
CA LEU A 174 -6.84 0.12 -13.79
C LEU A 174 -8.21 0.18 -13.10
N LYS A 175 -9.07 -0.84 -13.26
CA LYS A 175 -10.35 -0.95 -12.54
C LYS A 175 -10.19 -1.05 -11.01
N ARG A 176 -9.05 -1.55 -10.53
CA ARG A 176 -8.75 -1.72 -9.09
C ARG A 176 -8.04 -0.52 -8.48
N ARG A 177 -7.71 0.48 -9.29
CA ARG A 177 -7.00 1.68 -8.84
C ARG A 177 -7.92 2.50 -7.93
N LEU A 178 -7.31 3.13 -6.93
CA LEU A 178 -8.00 4.14 -6.14
C LEU A 178 -8.37 5.33 -7.03
N ALA A 179 -9.59 5.82 -6.84
CA ALA A 179 -10.04 7.11 -7.33
C ALA A 179 -9.36 8.21 -6.52
N ALA A 180 -8.09 8.50 -6.81
CA ALA A 180 -7.26 9.45 -6.06
C ALA A 180 -7.88 10.86 -6.04
N GLU A 181 -8.67 11.22 -7.06
CA GLU A 181 -9.42 12.47 -7.13
C GLU A 181 -10.50 12.62 -6.05
N LYS A 182 -10.92 11.51 -5.42
CA LYS A 182 -11.88 11.50 -4.30
C LYS A 182 -11.18 11.53 -2.94
N LEU A 183 -9.85 11.48 -2.91
CA LEU A 183 -9.08 11.52 -1.67
C LEU A 183 -8.83 12.98 -1.27
N TYR A 184 -9.61 13.45 -0.32
CA TYR A 184 -9.39 14.74 0.34
C TYR A 184 -8.44 14.52 1.53
N TRP A 185 -7.15 14.78 1.33
CA TRP A 185 -6.12 14.62 2.35
C TRP A 185 -5.30 15.91 2.50
N THR A 186 -5.15 16.36 3.74
CA THR A 186 -4.23 17.44 4.11
C THR A 186 -3.25 16.88 5.12
N SER A 187 -1.95 16.95 4.80
CA SER A 187 -0.90 16.55 5.75
C SER A 187 -1.04 17.36 7.04
N ALA A 188 -0.70 16.73 8.18
CA ALA A 188 -0.67 17.44 9.45
C ALA A 188 0.28 18.66 9.32
N PRO A 189 -0.09 19.83 9.86
CA PRO A 189 0.80 20.99 9.83
C PRO A 189 2.12 20.62 10.51
N SER A 190 3.22 20.90 9.82
CA SER A 190 4.61 20.75 10.29
C SER A 190 4.89 21.54 11.55
#